data_AF-A0A9Q4PVW3-F1
#
_entry.id   AF-A0A9Q4PVW3-F1
#
_cell.length_a   1.000
_cell.length_b   1.000
_cell.length_c   1.000
_cell.angle_alpha   90.00
_cell.angle_beta   90.00
_cell.angle_gamma   90.00
#
_symmetry.space_group_name_H-M   'P 1'
#
loop_
_entity.id
_entity.type
_entity.pdbx_description
1 polymer ?
#
loop_
_entity_poly.entity_id
_entity_poly.type
_entity_poly.pdbx_seq_one_letter_code
_entity_poly.pdbx_strand_id
1 'polypeptide(L)'
;MGIFKKLALAAGIILIVIVSVLFIGLYFVSQDLGGTIYLSETPGDNITSEIVEVSEDDFKRYPQLRELFENIDRDGGEFISSVRVQGKAIDEIRSKYSVEDCIEGGHKYKAMYWNGSYYSMLIARS
;
A
#
# COMPACT_ATOMS: atom_id res chain seq x y z
N MET A 1 34.37 25.06 -37.50
CA MET A 1 34.32 24.65 -36.08
C MET A 1 35.48 23.69 -35.80
N GLY A 2 36.45 24.08 -34.96
CA GLY A 2 37.67 23.30 -34.74
C GLY A 2 37.40 21.92 -34.11
N ILE A 3 38.29 20.97 -34.38
CA ILE A 3 38.19 19.56 -33.91
C ILE A 3 37.89 19.47 -32.40
N PHE A 4 38.50 20.34 -31.59
CA PHE A 4 38.24 20.43 -30.15
C PHE A 4 36.79 20.79 -29.79
N LYS A 5 36.14 21.68 -30.55
CA LYS A 5 34.72 22.03 -30.33
C LYS A 5 33.78 20.88 -30.69
N LYS A 6 34.14 20.06 -31.68
CA LYS A 6 33.38 18.86 -32.07
C LYS A 6 33.53 17.75 -31.02
N LEU A 7 34.74 17.54 -30.51
CA LEU A 7 35.04 16.60 -29.43
C LEU A 7 34.33 16.98 -28.11
N ALA A 8 34.36 18.25 -27.73
CA ALA A 8 33.67 18.74 -26.54
C ALA A 8 32.15 18.57 -26.65
N LEU A 9 31.57 18.82 -27.84
CA LEU A 9 30.14 18.62 -28.09
C LEU A 9 29.77 17.13 -28.00
N ALA A 10 30.57 16.25 -28.62
CA ALA A 10 30.34 14.81 -28.57
C ALA A 10 30.43 14.25 -27.14
N ALA A 11 31.44 14.68 -26.36
CA ALA A 11 31.58 14.30 -24.96
C ALA A 11 30.39 14.79 -24.10
N GLY A 12 29.90 16.01 -24.35
CA GLY A 12 28.71 16.55 -23.67
C GLY A 12 27.44 15.74 -23.96
N ILE A 13 27.23 15.34 -25.21
CA ILE A 13 26.08 14.50 -25.60
C ILE A 13 26.15 13.13 -24.92
N ILE A 14 27.33 12.50 -24.91
CA ILE A 14 27.53 11.19 -24.26
C ILE A 14 27.24 11.28 -22.76
N LEU A 15 27.70 12.34 -22.10
CA LEU A 15 27.43 12.57 -20.67
C LEU A 15 25.93 12.70 -20.41
N ILE A 16 25.19 13.45 -21.23
CA ILE A 16 23.74 13.60 -21.11
C ILE A 16 23.06 12.23 -21.22
N VAL A 17 23.43 11.42 -22.22
CA VAL A 17 22.84 10.08 -22.40
C VAL A 17 23.09 9.20 -21.18
N ILE A 18 24.33 9.19 -20.64
CA ILE A 18 24.67 8.41 -19.45
C ILE A 18 23.84 8.86 -18.23
N VAL A 19 23.72 10.17 -18.00
CA VAL A 19 22.93 10.72 -16.89
C VAL A 19 21.45 10.38 -17.04
N SER A 20 20.90 10.46 -18.25
CA SER A 20 19.51 10.08 -18.53
C SER A 20 19.24 8.60 -18.25
N VAL A 21 20.15 7.70 -18.66
CA VAL A 21 20.01 6.26 -18.38
C VAL A 21 20.10 5.96 -16.88
N LEU A 22 21.00 6.63 -16.15
CA LEU A 22 21.09 6.51 -14.69
C LEU A 22 19.82 6.98 -13.99
N PHE A 23 19.22 8.08 -14.43
CA PHE A 23 17.96 8.59 -13.87
C PHE A 23 16.79 7.63 -14.11
N ILE A 24 16.70 7.04 -15.30
CA ILE A 24 15.69 6.03 -15.62
C ILE A 24 15.90 4.78 -14.77
N GLY A 25 17.14 4.31 -14.61
CA GLY A 25 17.47 3.17 -13.76
C GLY A 25 17.07 3.41 -12.29
N LEU A 26 17.39 4.58 -11.74
CA LEU A 26 16.97 4.97 -10.39
C LEU A 26 15.45 5.02 -10.24
N TYR A 27 14.75 5.54 -11.26
CA TYR A 27 13.28 5.58 -11.27
C TYR A 27 12.64 4.18 -11.22
N PHE A 28 13.21 3.20 -11.94
CA PHE A 28 12.73 1.82 -11.89
C PHE A 28 13.07 1.10 -10.58
N VAL A 29 14.23 1.39 -9.99
CA VAL A 29 14.62 0.83 -8.67
C VAL A 29 13.81 1.46 -7.54
N SER A 30 13.35 2.71 -7.69
CA SER A 30 12.51 3.41 -6.71
C SER A 30 11.01 3.18 -6.90
N GLN A 31 10.57 2.26 -7.77
CA GLN A 31 9.14 2.00 -7.87
C GLN A 31 8.65 1.39 -6.55
N ASP A 32 7.92 2.22 -5.82
CA ASP A 32 7.15 1.86 -4.64
C ASP A 32 6.10 0.85 -5.07
N LEU A 33 6.46 -0.43 -4.96
CA LEU A 33 5.63 -1.55 -5.36
C LEU A 33 4.36 -1.54 -4.52
N GLY A 34 3.27 -1.12 -5.16
CA GLY A 34 1.95 -1.05 -4.57
C GLY A 34 1.36 -2.42 -4.31
N GLY A 35 0.03 -2.46 -4.31
CA GLY A 35 -0.70 -3.69 -4.03
C GLY A 35 -2.17 -3.44 -3.80
N THR A 36 -2.86 -4.51 -3.45
CA THR A 36 -4.31 -4.50 -3.23
C THR A 36 -4.61 -4.84 -1.78
N ILE A 37 -5.45 -4.01 -1.17
CA ILE A 37 -6.04 -4.25 0.14
C ILE A 37 -7.43 -4.81 -0.08
N TYR A 38 -7.78 -5.87 0.65
CA TYR A 38 -9.10 -6.49 0.65
C TYR A 38 -9.73 -6.39 2.03
N LEU A 39 -11.04 -6.18 2.06
CA LEU A 39 -11.85 -6.16 3.28
C LEU A 39 -12.76 -7.38 3.31
N SER A 40 -12.88 -8.02 4.46
CA SER A 40 -13.86 -9.08 4.72
C SER A 40 -14.65 -8.76 5.98
N GLU A 41 -15.92 -9.14 6.05
CA GLU A 41 -16.74 -8.98 7.25
C GLU A 41 -16.46 -10.14 8.22
N THR A 42 -16.21 -9.80 9.49
CA THR A 42 -15.95 -10.79 10.54
C THR A 42 -17.17 -10.88 11.46
N PRO A 43 -17.77 -12.06 11.67
CA PRO A 43 -18.89 -12.19 12.58
C PRO A 43 -18.46 -11.82 14.01
N GLY A 44 -19.22 -10.91 14.64
CA GLY A 44 -18.90 -10.34 15.96
C GLY A 44 -18.85 -11.38 17.09
N ASP A 45 -19.57 -12.49 16.94
CA ASP A 45 -19.79 -13.47 18.01
C ASP A 45 -18.55 -14.31 18.36
N ASN A 46 -17.44 -14.19 17.61
CA ASN A 46 -16.22 -14.97 17.79
C ASN A 46 -14.91 -14.17 17.67
N ILE A 47 -14.94 -12.85 17.92
CA ILE A 47 -13.73 -12.03 17.82
C ILE A 47 -12.87 -12.24 19.06
N THR A 48 -11.80 -13.02 18.90
CA THR A 48 -10.73 -13.22 19.89
C THR A 48 -9.53 -12.28 19.67
N SER A 49 -9.59 -11.52 18.58
CA SER A 49 -8.60 -10.55 18.11
C SER A 49 -8.68 -9.22 18.85
N GLU A 50 -7.56 -8.48 18.87
CA GLU A 50 -7.55 -7.08 19.30
C GLU A 50 -8.49 -6.26 18.40
N ILE A 51 -9.39 -5.48 19.00
CA ILE A 51 -10.31 -4.63 18.27
C ILE A 51 -9.69 -3.25 18.09
N VAL A 52 -9.62 -2.79 16.85
CA VAL A 52 -9.18 -1.45 16.48
C VAL A 52 -10.38 -0.68 15.95
N GLU A 53 -10.84 0.33 16.68
CA GLU A 53 -11.87 1.24 16.20
C GLU A 53 -11.28 2.14 15.10
N VAL A 54 -11.92 2.16 13.95
CA VAL A 54 -11.56 3.07 12.85
C VAL A 54 -12.28 4.40 13.07
N SER A 55 -11.54 5.50 13.06
CA SER A 55 -12.10 6.84 13.30
C SER A 55 -12.06 7.73 12.05
N GLU A 56 -12.81 8.83 12.07
CA GLU A 56 -12.76 9.84 11.00
C GLU A 56 -11.36 10.46 10.82
N ASP A 57 -10.57 10.55 11.88
CA ASP A 57 -9.19 11.03 11.78
C ASP A 57 -8.28 10.03 11.07
N ASP A 58 -8.58 8.74 11.16
CA ASP A 58 -7.90 7.70 10.40
C ASP A 58 -8.19 7.81 8.91
N PHE A 59 -9.41 8.15 8.53
CA PHE A 59 -9.76 8.41 7.14
C PHE A 59 -9.12 9.66 6.56
N LYS A 60 -8.97 10.72 7.37
CA LYS A 60 -8.20 11.90 6.95
C LYS A 60 -6.73 11.54 6.71
N ARG A 61 -6.18 10.67 7.55
CA ARG A 61 -4.78 10.24 7.46
C ARG A 61 -4.54 9.23 6.35
N TYR A 62 -5.51 8.34 6.10
CA TYR A 62 -5.46 7.26 5.13
C TYR A 62 -6.75 7.23 4.30
N PRO A 63 -6.89 8.10 3.28
CA PRO A 63 -8.09 8.17 2.45
C PRO A 63 -8.47 6.84 1.78
N GLN A 64 -7.51 5.95 1.56
CA GLN A 64 -7.72 4.64 0.97
C GLN A 64 -8.46 3.68 1.90
N LEU A 65 -8.34 3.86 3.23
CA LEU A 65 -9.20 3.15 4.18
C LEU A 65 -10.65 3.58 4.01
N ARG A 66 -10.91 4.88 3.85
CA ARG A 66 -12.26 5.38 3.60
C ARG A 66 -12.85 4.75 2.34
N GLU A 67 -12.10 4.77 1.24
CA GLU A 67 -12.54 4.16 -0.02
C GLU A 67 -12.86 2.67 0.15
N LEU A 68 -12.07 1.95 0.95
CA LEU A 68 -12.32 0.54 1.25
C LEU A 68 -13.63 0.33 2.04
N PHE A 69 -13.89 1.15 3.06
CA PHE A 69 -15.08 1.03 3.92
C PHE A 69 -16.35 1.64 3.32
N GLU A 70 -16.24 2.59 2.38
CA GLU A 70 -17.40 3.18 1.69
C GLU A 70 -17.91 2.30 0.54
N ASN A 71 -17.07 1.46 -0.05
CA ASN A 71 -17.41 0.61 -1.20
C ASN A 71 -17.68 -0.86 -0.82
N ILE A 72 -18.32 -1.09 0.31
CA ILE A 72 -18.66 -2.45 0.78
C ILE A 72 -19.81 -3.03 -0.05
N ASP A 73 -19.54 -4.15 -0.72
CA ASP A 73 -20.50 -5.02 -1.38
C ASP A 73 -20.52 -6.40 -0.70
N ARG A 74 -21.54 -6.62 0.14
CA ARG A 74 -21.70 -7.87 0.89
C ARG A 74 -22.08 -9.07 0.02
N ASP A 75 -22.51 -8.83 -1.22
CA ASP A 75 -22.82 -9.91 -2.17
C ASP A 75 -21.57 -10.35 -2.96
N GLY A 76 -20.44 -9.65 -2.79
CA GLY A 76 -19.18 -9.84 -3.51
C GLY A 76 -18.37 -11.10 -3.17
N GLY A 77 -18.83 -11.91 -2.21
CA GLY A 77 -18.17 -13.15 -1.79
C GLY A 77 -17.35 -12.99 -0.52
N GLU A 78 -16.22 -13.71 -0.42
CA GLU A 78 -15.36 -13.74 0.79
C GLU A 78 -14.75 -12.36 1.11
N PHE A 79 -14.37 -11.62 0.07
CA PHE A 79 -13.91 -10.23 0.17
C PHE A 79 -15.01 -9.30 -0.35
N ILE A 80 -15.46 -8.41 0.52
CA ILE A 80 -16.60 -7.51 0.29
C ILE A 80 -16.17 -6.13 -0.22
N SER A 81 -14.88 -5.82 -0.22
CA SER A 81 -14.34 -4.58 -0.78
C SER A 81 -12.86 -4.75 -1.11
N SER A 82 -12.35 -3.96 -2.06
CA SER A 82 -10.92 -3.90 -2.36
C SER A 82 -10.49 -2.54 -2.88
N VAL A 83 -9.25 -2.15 -2.60
CA VAL A 83 -8.65 -0.92 -3.12
C VAL A 83 -7.19 -1.14 -3.50
N ARG A 84 -6.77 -0.57 -4.64
CA ARG A 84 -5.36 -0.56 -5.06
C ARG A 84 -4.67 0.68 -4.51
N VAL A 85 -3.49 0.47 -3.94
CA VAL A 85 -2.76 1.49 -3.19
C VAL A 85 -1.26 1.45 -3.47
N GLN A 86 -0.57 2.56 -3.19
CA GLN A 86 0.88 2.66 -3.31
C GLN A 86 1.60 1.91 -2.19
N GLY A 87 2.84 1.48 -2.42
CA GLY A 87 3.58 0.64 -1.47
C GLY A 87 3.73 1.27 -0.10
N LYS A 88 4.07 2.56 -0.03
CA LYS A 88 4.14 3.31 1.23
C LYS A 88 2.81 3.32 1.99
N ALA A 89 1.69 3.53 1.29
CA ALA A 89 0.36 3.54 1.92
C ALA A 89 0.01 2.15 2.45
N ILE A 90 0.34 1.09 1.70
CA ILE A 90 0.18 -0.30 2.14
C ILE A 90 0.95 -0.55 3.43
N ASP A 91 2.19 -0.11 3.49
CA ASP A 91 3.08 -0.38 4.63
C ASP A 91 2.56 0.31 5.90
N GLU A 92 2.13 1.56 5.77
CA GLU A 92 1.56 2.32 6.88
C GLU A 92 0.22 1.73 7.35
N ILE A 93 -0.69 1.41 6.44
CA ILE A 93 -1.98 0.78 6.77
C ILE A 93 -1.75 -0.60 7.40
N ARG A 94 -0.86 -1.41 6.81
CA ARG A 94 -0.53 -2.75 7.30
C ARG A 94 -0.05 -2.68 8.74
N SER A 95 0.92 -1.80 9.02
CA SER A 95 1.50 -1.62 10.35
C SER A 95 0.47 -1.24 11.41
N LYS A 96 -0.61 -0.55 11.02
CA LYS A 96 -1.61 -0.05 11.97
C LYS A 96 -2.79 -1.01 12.14
N TYR A 97 -3.24 -1.66 11.07
CA TYR A 97 -4.53 -2.36 11.03
C TYR A 97 -4.45 -3.85 10.69
N SER A 98 -3.34 -4.33 10.13
CA SER A 98 -3.25 -5.69 9.58
C SER A 98 -2.23 -6.58 10.31
N VAL A 99 -1.46 -6.05 11.27
CA VAL A 99 -0.29 -6.77 11.79
C VAL A 99 -0.69 -8.03 12.55
N GLU A 100 -0.19 -9.15 12.06
CA GLU A 100 0.11 -10.37 12.81
C GLU A 100 1.34 -10.08 13.68
N ASP A 101 1.17 -9.90 14.98
CA ASP A 101 2.34 -9.98 15.86
C ASP A 101 2.80 -11.44 15.90
N CYS A 102 4.01 -11.73 15.40
CA CYS A 102 4.69 -13.01 15.60
C CYS A 102 5.15 -13.10 17.06
N ILE A 103 4.24 -13.43 17.95
CA ILE A 103 4.57 -13.81 19.34
C ILE A 103 4.74 -15.33 19.33
N GLU A 104 5.69 -15.85 20.13
CA GLU A 104 5.92 -17.30 20.30
C GLU A 104 4.58 -18.08 20.40
N GLY A 105 4.16 -18.71 19.30
CA GLY A 105 2.98 -19.57 19.25
C GLY A 105 1.79 -19.13 18.39
N GLY A 106 1.79 -17.99 17.68
CA GLY A 106 0.74 -17.72 16.69
C GLY A 106 0.67 -16.32 16.10
N HIS A 107 -0.17 -16.17 15.08
CA HIS A 107 -0.50 -14.89 14.45
C HIS A 107 -1.67 -14.23 15.20
N LYS A 108 -1.48 -13.03 15.75
CA LYS A 108 -2.59 -12.23 16.29
C LYS A 108 -3.11 -11.28 15.23
N TYR A 109 -4.23 -11.61 14.60
CA TYR A 109 -4.93 -10.68 13.72
C TYR A 109 -5.65 -9.61 14.54
N LYS A 110 -5.80 -8.41 13.97
CA LYS A 110 -6.64 -7.34 14.51
C LYS A 110 -7.98 -7.33 13.79
N ALA A 111 -9.06 -7.16 14.53
CA ALA A 111 -10.38 -6.91 13.98
C ALA A 111 -10.63 -5.40 13.96
N MET A 112 -11.03 -4.86 12.82
CA MET A 112 -11.37 -3.45 12.70
C MET A 112 -12.86 -3.27 12.98
N TYR A 113 -13.22 -2.30 13.80
CA TYR A 113 -14.62 -1.95 14.06
C TYR A 113 -14.97 -0.65 13.34
N TRP A 114 -16.03 -0.70 12.53
CA TRP A 114 -16.55 0.47 11.81
C TRP A 114 -18.07 0.35 11.63
N ASN A 115 -18.79 1.45 11.90
CA ASN A 115 -20.23 1.58 11.65
C ASN A 115 -21.10 0.39 12.14
N GLY A 116 -20.81 -0.14 13.33
CA GLY A 116 -21.60 -1.23 13.93
C GLY A 116 -21.17 -2.65 13.54
N SER A 117 -20.25 -2.79 12.58
CA SER A 117 -19.77 -4.09 12.09
C SER A 117 -18.27 -4.26 12.33
N TYR A 118 -17.82 -5.51 12.28
CA TYR A 118 -16.42 -5.90 12.40
C TYR A 118 -15.87 -6.42 11.09
N TYR A 119 -14.60 -6.13 10.84
CA TYR A 119 -13.95 -6.41 9.57
C TYR A 119 -12.52 -6.91 9.78
N SER A 120 -12.05 -7.72 8.84
CA SER A 120 -10.66 -8.12 8.71
C SER A 120 -10.09 -7.59 7.41
N MET A 121 -8.78 -7.33 7.41
CA MET A 121 -8.05 -6.83 6.25
C MET A 121 -7.05 -7.87 5.77
N LEU A 122 -7.02 -8.12 4.47
CA LEU A 122 -5.94 -8.86 3.81
C LEU A 122 -5.20 -7.93 2.86
N ILE A 123 -3.87 -8.04 2.83
CA ILE A 123 -3.02 -7.18 2.02
C ILE A 123 -2.17 -8.06 1.10
N ALA A 124 -2.30 -7.85 -0.21
CA ALA A 124 -1.48 -8.49 -1.23
C ALA A 124 -0.56 -7.44 -1.88
N ARG A 125 0.75 -7.55 -1.63
CA ARG A 125 1.77 -6.73 -2.31
C ARG A 125 2.03 -7.27 -3.72
N SER A 126 2.26 -6.36 -4.67
CA SER A 126 2.56 -6.66 -6.07
C SER A 126 4.02 -6.42 -6.44
#